data_AF-A0A966YJD7-F1
#
_entry.id   AF-A0A966YJD7-F1
#
_cell.length_a   1.000
_cell.length_b   1.000
_cell.length_c   1.000
_cell.angle_alpha   90.00
_cell.angle_beta   90.00
_cell.angle_gamma   90.00
#
_symmetry.space_group_name_H-M   'P 1'
#
loop_
_entity.id
_entity.type
_entity.pdbx_description
1 polymer ?
#
loop_
_entity_poly.entity_id
_entity_poly.type
_entity_poly.pdbx_seq_one_letter_code
_entity_poly.pdbx_strand_id
1 'polypeptide(L)' 'MMLGSDPKVALVNMGSAPMRHPGVESGLAGGAGADAASVAGDDVDPPEDLNADAEYRRHLARVLVGRGIAEASA' A
#
# COMPACT_ATOMS: atom_id res chain seq x y z
N MET A 1 12.36 10.31 10.79
CA MET A 1 13.09 10.93 9.66
C MET A 1 12.09 11.12 8.52
N MET A 2 12.12 12.21 7.73
CA MET A 2 11.16 12.35 6.62
C MET A 2 11.51 11.36 5.49
N LEU A 3 10.52 10.75 4.84
CA LEU A 3 10.76 9.88 3.68
C LEU A 3 11.62 10.61 2.62
N GLY A 4 12.41 9.85 1.86
CA GLY A 4 13.17 10.40 0.73
C GLY A 4 12.27 11.17 -0.26
N SER A 5 12.87 12.01 -1.12
CA SER A 5 12.14 12.94 -2.00
C SER A 5 11.22 12.29 -3.03
N ASP A 6 11.27 10.97 -3.19
CA ASP A 6 10.44 10.22 -4.12
C ASP A 6 10.08 8.84 -3.53
N PRO A 7 9.15 8.79 -2.55
CA PRO A 7 8.80 7.54 -1.87
C PRO A 7 8.07 6.58 -2.82
N LYS A 8 8.50 5.32 -2.85
CA LYS A 8 7.92 4.28 -3.69
C LYS A 8 7.19 3.24 -2.87
N VAL A 9 6.05 2.79 -3.37
CA VAL A 9 5.21 1.78 -2.71
C VAL A 9 4.86 0.70 -3.73
N ALA A 10 5.08 -0.56 -3.33
CA ALA A 10 4.69 -1.72 -4.10
C ALA A 10 3.92 -2.70 -3.23
N LEU A 11 2.90 -3.32 -3.80
CA LEU A 11 2.11 -4.37 -3.17
C LEU A 11 2.50 -5.72 -3.77
N VAL A 12 2.65 -6.71 -2.90
CA VAL A 12 2.93 -8.11 -3.26
C VAL A 12 1.70 -8.94 -2.92
N ASN A 13 1.45 -9.97 -3.73
CA ASN A 13 0.28 -10.86 -3.58
C ASN A 13 -1.08 -10.13 -3.75
N MET A 14 -1.10 -9.08 -4.57
CA MET A 14 -2.29 -8.30 -4.92
C MET A 14 -2.62 -8.36 -6.42
N GLY A 15 -2.12 -9.40 -7.10
CA GLY A 15 -2.23 -9.64 -8.54
C GLY A 15 -1.27 -10.74 -8.98
N SER A 16 -1.08 -10.93 -10.29
CA SER A 16 -0.18 -11.95 -10.85
C SER A 16 1.31 -11.65 -10.70
N ALA A 17 1.67 -10.40 -10.36
CA ALA A 17 3.02 -9.93 -10.13
C ALA A 17 3.05 -8.83 -9.05
N PRO A 18 4.21 -8.52 -8.44
CA PRO A 18 4.36 -7.32 -7.64
C PRO A 18 4.02 -6.06 -8.44
N MET A 19 3.22 -5.16 -7.89
CA MET A 19 2.77 -3.95 -8.59
C MET A 19 3.06 -2.71 -7.76
N ARG A 20 3.51 -1.64 -8.42
CA ARG A 20 3.65 -0.33 -7.78
C ARG A 20 2.26 0.30 -7.58
N HIS A 21 2.08 1.05 -6.50
CA HIS A 21 0.79 1.66 -6.16
C HIS A 21 0.86 3.20 -6.28
N PRO A 22 0.64 3.77 -7.48
CA PRO A 22 0.84 5.20 -7.75
C PRO A 22 -0.07 6.11 -6.92
N GLY A 23 -1.27 5.64 -6.52
CA GLY A 23 -2.17 6.40 -5.66
C GLY A 23 -1.57 6.70 -4.28
N VAL A 24 -0.92 5.70 -3.66
CA VAL A 24 -0.27 5.88 -2.35
C VAL A 24 0.96 6.78 -2.52
N GLU A 25 1.76 6.56 -3.56
CA GLU A 25 2.94 7.39 -3.86
C GLU A 25 2.56 8.86 -4.05
N SER A 26 1.47 9.13 -4.76
CA SER A 26 0.94 10.49 -4.96
C SER A 26 0.49 11.12 -3.64
N GLY A 27 -0.18 10.36 -2.77
CA GLY A 27 -0.56 10.82 -1.43
C GLY A 27 0.65 11.17 -0.56
N LEU A 28 1.69 10.34 -0.60
CA LEU A 28 2.94 10.60 0.12
C LEU A 28 3.66 11.85 -0.41
N ALA A 29 3.77 12.00 -1.73
CA ALA A 29 4.33 13.21 -2.35
C ALA A 29 3.51 14.47 -2.01
N GLY A 30 2.20 14.32 -1.81
CA GLY A 30 1.30 15.38 -1.33
C GLY A 30 1.33 15.63 0.19
N GLY A 31 2.14 14.89 0.95
CA GLY A 31 2.31 15.09 2.39
C GLY A 31 1.26 14.40 3.28
N ALA A 32 0.46 13.46 2.76
CA ALA A 32 -0.56 12.75 3.54
C ALA A 32 0.02 11.81 4.61
N GLY A 33 1.33 11.51 4.56
CA GLY A 33 1.97 10.61 5.52
C GLY A 33 1.27 9.24 5.55
N ALA A 34 0.95 8.75 6.76
CA ALA A 34 0.29 7.45 6.93
C ALA A 34 -1.12 7.39 6.31
N ASP A 35 -1.83 8.52 6.15
CA ASP A 35 -3.19 8.55 5.59
C ASP A 35 -3.22 8.17 4.10
N ALA A 36 -2.08 8.28 3.41
CA ALA A 36 -1.91 7.79 2.04
C ALA A 36 -2.21 6.29 1.91
N ALA A 37 -2.12 5.51 3.00
CA ALA A 37 -2.39 4.08 3.00
C ALA A 37 -3.88 3.74 2.78
N SER A 38 -4.80 4.69 2.97
CA SER A 38 -6.25 4.45 2.83
C SER A 38 -6.66 3.92 1.45
N VAL A 39 -5.94 4.30 0.41
CA VAL A 39 -6.20 3.87 -0.98
C VAL A 39 -5.45 2.60 -1.39
N ALA A 40 -4.62 2.02 -0.50
CA ALA A 40 -3.84 0.82 -0.81
C ALA A 40 -4.76 -0.39 -0.92
N GLY A 41 -5.23 -0.70 -2.13
CA GLY A 41 -6.25 -1.72 -2.36
C GLY A 41 -7.29 -1.36 -3.42
N ASP A 42 -7.39 -0.09 -3.80
CA ASP A 42 -8.46 0.41 -4.67
C ASP A 42 -8.25 0.03 -6.15
N ASP A 43 -6.98 -0.05 -6.58
CA ASP A 43 -6.60 -0.34 -7.98
C ASP A 43 -5.97 -1.73 -8.16
N VAL A 44 -6.34 -2.69 -7.31
CA VAL A 44 -5.77 -4.05 -7.32
C VAL A 44 -6.84 -5.13 -7.24
N ASP A 45 -6.53 -6.27 -7.85
CA ASP A 45 -7.37 -7.45 -7.87
C ASP A 45 -6.64 -8.64 -7.24
N PRO A 46 -6.65 -8.75 -5.89
CA PRO A 46 -5.93 -9.80 -5.19
C PRO A 46 -6.58 -11.17 -5.39
N PRO A 47 -5.77 -12.25 -5.44
CA PRO A 47 -6.30 -13.61 -5.56
C PRO A 47 -7.10 -14.01 -4.31
N GLU A 48 -8.14 -14.79 -4.53
CA GLU A 48 -8.88 -15.48 -3.46
C GLU A 48 -8.40 -16.93 -3.36
N ASP A 49 -8.09 -17.37 -2.14
CA ASP A 49 -7.63 -18.74 -1.88
C ASP A 49 -7.98 -19.17 -0.44
N LEU A 50 -7.46 -20.34 -0.02
CA LEU A 50 -7.67 -20.87 1.32
C LEU A 50 -7.12 -19.98 2.45
N ASN A 51 -6.23 -19.03 2.14
CA ASN A 51 -5.58 -18.17 3.14
C ASN A 51 -6.36 -16.88 3.38
N ALA A 52 -7.05 -16.35 2.35
CA ALA A 52 -7.84 -15.14 2.45
C ALA A 52 -8.69 -14.88 1.19
N ASP A 53 -9.81 -14.20 1.39
CA ASP A 53 -10.60 -13.56 0.33
C ASP A 53 -9.99 -12.23 -0.15
N ALA A 54 -10.53 -11.68 -1.24
CA ALA A 54 -10.02 -10.46 -1.84
C ALA A 54 -10.30 -9.22 -0.98
N GLU A 55 -11.42 -9.19 -0.25
CA GLU A 55 -11.79 -8.06 0.62
C GLU A 55 -10.81 -7.91 1.78
N TYR A 56 -10.49 -9.02 2.45
CA TYR A 56 -9.51 -9.09 3.52
C TYR A 56 -8.14 -8.65 3.04
N ARG A 57 -7.69 -9.10 1.86
CA ARG A 57 -6.39 -8.69 1.29
C ARG A 57 -6.34 -7.20 0.99
N ARG A 58 -7.42 -6.60 0.44
CA ARG A 58 -7.51 -5.14 0.26
C ARG A 58 -7.47 -4.40 1.59
N HIS A 59 -8.20 -4.88 2.61
CA HIS A 59 -8.15 -4.29 3.94
C HIS A 59 -6.73 -4.38 4.55
N LEU A 60 -6.10 -5.54 4.46
CA LEU A 60 -4.77 -5.78 4.98
C LEU A 60 -3.72 -4.92 4.28
N ALA A 61 -3.84 -4.69 2.97
CA ALA A 61 -2.97 -3.79 2.22
C ALA A 61 -2.96 -2.37 2.83
N ARG A 62 -4.13 -1.80 3.15
CA ARG A 62 -4.24 -0.51 3.84
C ARG A 62 -3.50 -0.50 5.18
N VAL A 63 -3.69 -1.55 5.98
CA VAL A 63 -3.03 -1.66 7.30
C VAL A 63 -1.51 -1.78 7.17
N LEU A 64 -1.02 -2.68 6.31
CA LEU A 64 0.41 -2.94 6.15
C LEU A 64 1.14 -1.76 5.51
N VAL A 65 0.53 -1.09 4.54
CA VAL A 65 1.11 0.12 3.94
C VAL A 65 1.22 1.24 4.97
N GLY A 66 0.21 1.45 5.81
CA GLY A 66 0.29 2.44 6.90
C GLY A 66 1.44 2.14 7.88
N ARG A 67 1.61 0.87 8.24
CA ARG A 67 2.74 0.42 9.08
C ARG A 67 4.09 0.62 8.39
N GLY A 68 4.21 0.23 7.13
CA GLY A 68 5.44 0.39 6.35
C GLY A 68 5.84 1.86 6.18
N ILE A 69 4.87 2.76 5.96
CA ILE A 69 5.12 4.21 5.93
C ILE A 69 5.65 4.70 7.28
N ALA A 70 5.01 4.30 8.39
CA ALA A 70 5.44 4.69 9.72
C ALA A 70 6.86 4.21 10.04
N GLU A 71 7.18 2.96 9.67
CA GLU A 71 8.50 2.37 9.86
C GLU A 71 9.57 3.04 9.00
N ALA A 72 9.28 3.29 7.71
CA ALA A 72 10.21 3.99 6.81
C ALA A 72 10.39 5.48 7.15
N SER A 73 9.48 6.06 7.94
CA SER A 73 9.56 7.44 8.43
C SER A 73 10.17 7.57 9.83
N ALA A 74 10.59 6.47 10.45
CA ALA A 74 11.34 6.50 11.71
C ALA A 74 12.75 7.06 11.47
#